data_AF-A0A849A072-F1
#
_entry.id   AF-A0A849A072-F1
#
_cell.length_a   1.000
_cell.length_b   1.000
_cell.length_c   1.000
_cell.angle_alpha   90.00
_cell.angle_beta   90.00
_cell.angle_gamma   90.00
#
_symmetry.space_group_name_H-M   'P 1'
#
loop_
_entity.id
_entity.type
_entity.pdbx_description
1 polymer ?
#
loop_
_entity_poly.entity_id
_entity_poly.type
_entity_poly.pdbx_seq_one_letter_code
_entity_poly.pdbx_strand_id
1 'polypeptide(L)'
;LYPQTESVNTDVQVSNEKIGSNILDSISNGTTEGLKLAVNVGAMLLVFVAFIAMINGILDWTGNFTDLNTWIAANSPYDKFSLEAILGTLFAPLMWLIGVDSSDIMLMGQLLGIKLAASEFIGYIQLAELKDSANIVHFTFNKSIIMATYMLCGFANFASIGIQIGGIGSLAPGQRKTLSEFGMKAVLGGSIASLLSATIAGMILG
;
A
#
# COMPACT_ATOMS: atom_id res chain seq x y z
N LEU A 1 10.70 4.91 15.60
CA LEU A 1 10.28 3.61 16.19
C LEU A 1 11.46 2.77 16.70
N TYR A 2 12.68 2.97 16.19
CA TYR A 2 13.88 2.28 16.66
C TYR A 2 15.06 3.27 16.59
N PRO A 3 15.36 4.03 17.65
CA PRO A 3 16.42 5.04 17.65
C PRO A 3 17.81 4.37 17.62
N GLN A 4 18.77 5.03 16.97
CA GLN A 4 20.14 4.52 16.91
C GLN A 4 20.83 4.66 18.27
N THR A 5 21.42 3.57 18.75
CA THR A 5 22.12 3.51 20.06
C THR A 5 23.59 3.12 19.91
N GLU A 6 23.96 2.46 18.82
CA GLU A 6 25.32 2.04 18.54
C GLU A 6 26.07 3.08 17.70
N SER A 7 27.40 3.11 17.81
CA SER A 7 28.25 3.96 16.98
C SER A 7 28.09 3.61 15.50
N VAL A 8 27.79 4.60 14.67
CA VAL A 8 27.68 4.43 13.22
C VAL A 8 29.08 4.31 12.61
N ASN A 9 29.34 3.24 11.87
CA ASN A 9 30.54 3.13 11.06
C ASN A 9 30.42 4.05 9.83
N THR A 10 31.33 5.02 9.70
CA THR A 10 31.35 5.99 8.59
C THR A 10 32.31 5.62 7.47
N ASP A 11 33.08 4.54 7.61
CA ASP A 11 34.00 4.06 6.58
C ASP A 11 33.21 3.32 5.50
N VAL A 12 33.11 3.92 4.32
CA VAL A 12 32.44 3.34 3.15
C VAL A 12 33.48 2.69 2.24
N GLN A 13 33.51 1.36 2.20
CA GLN A 13 34.22 0.61 1.17
C GLN A 13 33.24 0.16 0.10
N VAL A 14 33.34 0.74 -1.09
CA VAL A 14 32.50 0.38 -2.25
C VAL A 14 33.21 -0.73 -3.02
N SER A 15 32.55 -1.87 -3.22
CA SER A 15 33.07 -2.91 -4.12
C SER A 15 32.92 -2.45 -5.58
N ASN A 16 34.01 -2.54 -6.36
CA ASN A 16 34.00 -2.20 -7.79
C ASN A 16 33.32 -3.27 -8.67
N GLU A 17 32.70 -4.29 -8.09
CA GLU A 17 32.34 -5.53 -8.79
C GLU A 17 31.16 -5.43 -9.77
N LYS A 18 30.43 -4.31 -9.85
CA LYS A 18 29.23 -4.22 -10.71
C LYS A 18 28.93 -2.84 -11.31
N ILE A 19 29.94 -2.05 -11.64
CA ILE A 19 29.72 -0.86 -12.46
C ILE A 19 29.70 -1.34 -13.92
N GLY A 20 28.54 -1.21 -14.59
CA GLY A 20 28.39 -1.61 -15.99
C GLY A 20 29.54 -1.08 -16.85
N SER A 21 30.02 -1.91 -17.77
CA SER A 21 31.28 -1.65 -18.50
C SER A 21 31.21 -0.40 -19.39
N ASN A 22 30.00 -0.02 -19.83
CA ASN A 22 29.71 1.18 -20.62
C ASN A 22 28.21 1.55 -20.57
N ILE A 23 27.84 2.65 -21.24
CA ILE A 23 26.46 3.17 -21.28
C ILE A 23 25.48 2.16 -21.87
N LEU A 24 25.85 1.47 -22.97
CA LEU A 24 24.97 0.50 -23.62
C LEU A 24 24.75 -0.74 -22.76
N ASP A 25 25.80 -1.21 -22.10
CA ASP A 25 25.74 -2.31 -21.13
C ASP A 25 24.81 -1.94 -19.95
N SER A 26 24.94 -0.73 -19.41
CA SER A 26 24.06 -0.23 -18.33
C SER A 26 22.58 -0.15 -18.75
N ILE A 27 22.30 0.33 -19.97
CA ILE A 27 20.94 0.36 -20.53
C ILE A 27 20.38 -1.06 -20.69
N SER A 28 21.20 -1.99 -21.21
CA SER A 28 20.78 -3.37 -21.48
C SER A 28 20.49 -4.13 -20.18
N ASN A 29 21.33 -3.97 -19.17
CA ASN A 29 21.14 -4.55 -17.84
C ASN A 29 19.92 -3.94 -17.14
N GLY A 30 19.78 -2.61 -17.15
CA GLY A 30 18.61 -1.93 -16.58
C GLY A 30 17.29 -2.35 -17.25
N THR A 31 17.30 -2.55 -18.58
CA THR A 31 16.13 -3.04 -19.33
C THR A 31 15.76 -4.47 -18.92
N THR A 32 16.74 -5.35 -18.77
CA THR A 32 16.52 -6.76 -18.40
C THR A 32 15.97 -6.88 -16.98
N GLU A 33 16.55 -6.14 -16.03
CA GLU A 33 16.05 -6.11 -14.65
C GLU A 33 14.66 -5.45 -14.57
N GLY A 34 14.43 -4.37 -15.34
CA GLY A 34 13.12 -3.73 -15.46
C GLY A 34 12.05 -4.66 -16.02
N LEU A 35 12.37 -5.47 -17.04
CA LEU A 35 11.45 -6.46 -17.60
C LEU A 35 11.07 -7.53 -16.57
N LYS A 36 12.04 -8.06 -15.82
CA LYS A 36 11.78 -9.02 -14.74
C LYS A 36 10.87 -8.42 -13.68
N LEU A 37 11.14 -7.18 -13.26
CA LEU A 37 10.30 -6.46 -12.30
C LEU A 37 8.87 -6.27 -12.84
N ALA A 38 8.71 -5.84 -14.09
CA ALA A 38 7.40 -5.60 -14.71
C ALA A 38 6.55 -6.89 -14.79
N VAL A 39 7.16 -8.01 -15.20
CA VAL A 39 6.47 -9.31 -15.25
C VAL A 39 6.05 -9.77 -13.85
N ASN A 40 6.92 -9.61 -12.86
CA ASN A 40 6.61 -9.97 -11.47
C ASN A 40 5.45 -9.12 -10.92
N VAL A 41 5.46 -7.81 -11.15
CA VAL A 41 4.37 -6.92 -10.75
C VAL A 41 3.07 -7.31 -11.47
N GLY A 42 3.10 -7.53 -12.78
CA GLY A 42 1.91 -7.94 -13.54
C GLY A 42 1.29 -9.23 -13.04
N ALA A 43 2.11 -10.26 -12.78
CA ALA A 43 1.64 -11.53 -12.22
C ALA A 43 1.06 -11.36 -10.81
N MET A 44 1.73 -10.58 -9.95
CA MET A 44 1.26 -10.26 -8.61
C MET A 44 -0.10 -9.55 -8.63
N LEU A 45 -0.28 -8.56 -9.52
CA LEU A 45 -1.54 -7.83 -9.64
C LEU A 45 -2.69 -8.75 -10.03
N LEU A 46 -2.47 -9.63 -11.01
CA LEU A 46 -3.49 -10.60 -11.44
C LEU A 46 -3.95 -11.47 -10.27
N VAL A 47 -2.99 -11.99 -9.49
CA VAL A 47 -3.27 -12.85 -8.34
C VAL A 47 -4.03 -12.10 -7.24
N PHE A 48 -3.59 -10.90 -6.86
CA PHE A 48 -4.26 -10.14 -5.79
C PHE A 48 -5.65 -9.66 -6.20
N VAL A 49 -5.84 -9.20 -7.44
CA VAL A 49 -7.18 -8.83 -7.93
C VAL A 49 -8.11 -10.04 -7.88
N ALA A 50 -7.65 -11.21 -8.32
CA ALA A 50 -8.44 -12.45 -8.25
C ALA A 50 -8.79 -12.84 -6.80
N PHE A 51 -7.84 -12.74 -5.87
CA PHE A 51 -8.09 -13.03 -4.46
C PHE A 51 -9.07 -12.05 -3.82
N ILE A 52 -8.93 -10.75 -4.08
CA ILE A 52 -9.86 -9.74 -3.58
C ILE A 52 -11.26 -10.02 -4.12
N ALA A 53 -11.40 -10.29 -5.42
CA ALA A 53 -12.69 -10.64 -6.02
C ALA A 53 -13.29 -11.92 -5.41
N MET A 54 -12.48 -12.95 -5.18
CA MET A 54 -12.93 -14.18 -4.53
C MET A 54 -13.40 -13.94 -3.08
N ILE A 55 -12.63 -13.16 -2.30
CA ILE A 55 -12.99 -12.79 -0.93
C ILE A 55 -14.29 -11.99 -0.94
N ASN A 56 -14.43 -11.01 -1.83
CA ASN A 56 -15.65 -10.22 -1.97
C ASN A 56 -16.86 -11.08 -2.36
N GLY A 57 -16.68 -12.10 -3.21
CA GLY A 57 -17.73 -13.07 -3.53
C GLY A 57 -18.18 -13.89 -2.31
N ILE A 58 -17.24 -14.32 -1.46
CA ILE A 58 -17.55 -15.03 -0.21
C ILE A 58 -18.25 -14.09 0.78
N LEU A 59 -17.74 -12.86 0.95
CA LEU A 59 -18.32 -11.88 1.86
C LEU A 59 -19.74 -11.50 1.43
N ASP A 60 -19.98 -11.22 0.15
CA ASP A 60 -21.33 -10.95 -0.38
C ASP A 60 -22.26 -12.14 -0.12
N TRP A 61 -21.82 -13.37 -0.36
CA TRP A 61 -22.59 -14.57 -0.06
C TRP A 61 -22.96 -14.67 1.43
N THR A 62 -22.01 -14.43 2.35
CA THR A 62 -22.28 -14.43 3.79
C THR A 62 -23.17 -13.26 4.23
N GLY A 63 -23.02 -12.09 3.60
CA GLY A 63 -23.81 -10.90 3.89
C GLY A 63 -25.27 -11.05 3.48
N ASN A 64 -25.55 -11.79 2.40
CA ASN A 64 -26.91 -12.13 1.98
C ASN A 64 -27.60 -13.09 2.96
N PHE A 65 -26.84 -13.94 3.67
CA PHE A 65 -27.40 -14.87 4.65
C PHE A 65 -27.70 -14.21 6.01
N THR A 66 -27.07 -13.07 6.32
CA THR A 66 -27.04 -12.49 7.67
C THR A 66 -27.65 -11.08 7.77
N ASP A 67 -28.39 -10.64 6.75
CA ASP A 67 -28.88 -9.26 6.57
C ASP A 67 -27.79 -8.17 6.60
N LEU A 68 -26.51 -8.56 6.59
CA LEU A 68 -25.40 -7.62 6.70
C LEU A 68 -25.27 -6.74 5.46
N ASN A 69 -25.63 -7.27 4.29
CA ASN A 69 -25.65 -6.49 3.04
C ASN A 69 -26.63 -5.32 3.12
N THR A 70 -27.83 -5.54 3.68
CA THR A 70 -28.82 -4.46 3.80
C THR A 70 -28.38 -3.42 4.82
N TRP A 71 -27.76 -3.85 5.91
CA TRP A 71 -27.19 -2.93 6.90
C TRP A 71 -26.05 -2.09 6.31
N ILE A 72 -25.14 -2.69 5.54
CA ILE A 72 -24.02 -1.99 4.90
C ILE A 72 -24.50 -1.01 3.86
N ALA A 73 -25.44 -1.39 2.99
CA ALA A 73 -26.06 -0.49 2.03
C ALA A 73 -26.76 0.72 2.69
N ALA A 74 -27.28 0.55 3.91
CA ALA A 74 -27.96 1.61 4.64
C ALA A 74 -27.03 2.52 5.46
N ASN A 75 -25.84 2.06 5.85
CA ASN A 75 -24.96 2.75 6.81
C ASN A 75 -23.57 3.09 6.26
N SER A 76 -23.29 2.77 5.00
CA SER A 76 -21.97 2.94 4.40
C SER A 76 -22.09 3.34 2.92
N PRO A 77 -21.01 3.83 2.28
CA PRO A 77 -21.02 4.10 0.85
C PRO A 77 -20.98 2.83 -0.03
N TYR A 78 -21.00 1.64 0.57
CA TYR A 78 -20.90 0.37 -0.14
C TYR A 78 -22.26 -0.30 -0.27
N ASP A 79 -22.56 -0.87 -1.43
CA ASP A 79 -23.82 -1.59 -1.67
C ASP A 79 -23.88 -2.96 -0.98
N LYS A 80 -22.71 -3.54 -0.67
CA LYS A 80 -22.57 -4.93 -0.25
C LYS A 80 -21.44 -5.10 0.73
N PHE A 81 -21.49 -6.20 1.49
CA PHE A 81 -20.39 -6.61 2.34
C PHE A 81 -19.21 -7.05 1.48
N SER A 82 -18.12 -6.29 1.59
CA SER A 82 -16.89 -6.51 0.84
C SER A 82 -15.66 -6.26 1.72
N LEU A 83 -14.50 -6.66 1.22
CA LEU A 83 -13.22 -6.40 1.85
C LEU A 83 -12.99 -4.89 1.98
N GLU A 84 -13.36 -4.12 0.96
CA GLU A 84 -13.30 -2.66 0.97
C GLU A 84 -14.18 -2.08 2.08
N ALA A 85 -15.40 -2.58 2.27
CA ALA A 85 -16.29 -2.14 3.34
C ALA A 85 -15.69 -2.41 4.74
N ILE A 86 -15.09 -3.60 4.92
CA ILE A 86 -14.41 -3.98 6.17
C ILE A 86 -13.23 -3.05 6.45
N LEU A 87 -12.33 -2.92 5.48
CA LEU A 87 -11.10 -2.14 5.61
C LEU A 87 -11.40 -0.64 5.73
N GLY A 88 -12.36 -0.14 4.97
CA GLY A 88 -12.84 1.23 5.04
C GLY A 88 -13.38 1.57 6.41
N THR A 89 -14.24 0.72 6.97
CA THR A 89 -14.77 0.90 8.32
C THR A 89 -13.66 0.81 9.38
N LEU A 90 -12.76 -0.17 9.26
CA LEU A 90 -11.67 -0.41 10.20
C LEU A 90 -10.71 0.78 10.30
N PHE A 91 -10.34 1.37 9.16
CA PHE A 91 -9.37 2.45 9.09
C PHE A 91 -9.99 3.86 9.05
N ALA A 92 -11.30 4.00 8.92
CA ALA A 92 -11.99 5.29 8.92
C ALA A 92 -11.63 6.20 10.11
N PRO A 93 -11.54 5.72 11.38
CA PRO A 93 -11.15 6.57 12.50
C PRO A 93 -9.74 7.16 12.35
N LEU A 94 -8.82 6.40 11.76
CA LEU A 94 -7.46 6.86 11.47
C LEU A 94 -7.46 7.89 10.33
N MET A 95 -8.32 7.71 9.32
CA MET A 95 -8.44 8.66 8.21
C MET A 95 -9.01 10.00 8.66
N TRP A 96 -10.00 9.95 9.56
CA TRP A 96 -10.51 11.14 10.22
C TRP A 96 -9.41 11.87 11.00
N LEU A 97 -8.57 11.14 11.75
CA LEU A 97 -7.47 11.71 12.53
C LEU A 97 -6.45 12.48 11.69
N ILE A 98 -6.18 12.03 10.45
CA ILE A 98 -5.24 12.70 9.54
C ILE A 98 -5.87 13.84 8.72
N GLY A 99 -7.13 14.21 9.01
CA GLY A 99 -7.79 15.39 8.44
C GLY A 99 -8.54 15.15 7.12
N VAL A 100 -8.97 13.91 6.87
CA VAL A 100 -9.88 13.57 5.75
C VAL A 100 -11.32 13.90 6.14
N ASP A 101 -12.10 14.43 5.20
CA ASP A 101 -13.51 14.75 5.42
C ASP A 101 -14.33 13.49 5.72
N SER A 102 -15.33 13.61 6.60
CA SER A 102 -16.21 12.52 7.03
C SER A 102 -16.91 11.80 5.88
N SER A 103 -17.17 12.45 4.74
CA SER A 103 -17.74 11.77 3.56
C SER A 103 -16.78 10.75 2.93
N ASP A 104 -15.47 10.98 3.09
CA ASP A 104 -14.42 10.29 2.33
C ASP A 104 -13.58 9.35 3.22
N ILE A 105 -13.76 9.37 4.56
CA ILE A 105 -12.92 8.60 5.50
C ILE A 105 -12.99 7.08 5.26
N MET A 106 -14.14 6.54 4.87
CA MET A 106 -14.27 5.09 4.61
C MET A 106 -13.56 4.72 3.30
N LEU A 107 -13.72 5.52 2.26
CA LEU A 107 -13.04 5.33 0.97
C LEU A 107 -11.53 5.45 1.13
N MET A 108 -11.05 6.43 1.89
CA MET A 108 -9.62 6.55 2.20
C MET A 108 -9.13 5.35 3.05
N GLY A 109 -9.95 4.90 4.01
CA GLY A 109 -9.61 3.78 4.88
C GLY A 109 -9.44 2.48 4.09
N GLN A 110 -10.29 2.27 3.07
CA GLN A 110 -10.19 1.12 2.18
C GLN A 110 -8.85 1.12 1.44
N LEU A 111 -8.40 2.28 0.96
CA LEU A 111 -7.14 2.40 0.22
C LEU A 111 -5.94 2.09 1.11
N LEU A 112 -5.95 2.55 2.38
CA LEU A 112 -4.92 2.18 3.35
C LEU A 112 -4.93 0.67 3.61
N GLY A 113 -6.10 0.08 3.85
CA GLY A 113 -6.21 -1.35 4.14
C GLY A 113 -5.73 -2.20 2.97
N ILE A 114 -6.15 -1.88 1.75
CA ILE A 114 -5.74 -2.58 0.53
C ILE A 114 -4.24 -2.41 0.28
N LYS A 115 -3.69 -1.22 0.52
CA LYS A 115 -2.24 -0.99 0.48
C LYS A 115 -1.51 -1.95 1.42
N LEU A 116 -1.93 -2.05 2.68
CA LEU A 116 -1.27 -2.86 3.70
C LEU A 116 -1.38 -4.37 3.41
N ALA A 117 -2.59 -4.81 3.04
CA ALA A 117 -2.91 -6.22 2.86
C ALA A 117 -2.41 -6.79 1.53
N ALA A 118 -2.42 -5.99 0.46
CA ALA A 118 -2.01 -6.39 -0.87
C ALA A 118 -0.79 -5.59 -1.35
N SER A 119 -1.00 -4.42 -1.93
CA SER A 119 0.08 -3.52 -2.40
C SER A 119 -0.46 -2.13 -2.72
N GLU A 120 0.46 -1.16 -2.77
CA GLU A 120 0.18 0.20 -3.23
C GLU A 120 -0.29 0.23 -4.69
N PHE A 121 0.16 -0.68 -5.55
CA PHE A 121 -0.31 -0.74 -6.94
C PHE A 121 -1.80 -1.08 -7.03
N ILE A 122 -2.29 -2.06 -6.25
CA ILE A 122 -3.73 -2.35 -6.17
C ILE A 122 -4.49 -1.15 -5.59
N GLY A 123 -3.92 -0.51 -4.56
CA GLY A 123 -4.47 0.74 -4.01
C GLY A 123 -4.60 1.84 -5.07
N TYR A 124 -3.61 1.99 -5.97
CA TYR A 124 -3.67 2.97 -7.05
C TYR A 124 -4.72 2.64 -8.12
N ILE A 125 -4.95 1.35 -8.41
CA ILE A 125 -6.04 0.93 -9.30
C ILE A 125 -7.39 1.34 -8.70
N GLN A 126 -7.62 1.06 -7.42
CA GLN A 126 -8.85 1.48 -6.74
C GLN A 126 -8.97 3.00 -6.62
N LEU A 127 -7.88 3.72 -6.36
CA LEU A 127 -7.89 5.18 -6.36
C LEU A 127 -8.26 5.75 -7.74
N ALA A 128 -7.84 5.11 -8.83
CA ALA A 128 -8.22 5.52 -10.17
C ALA A 128 -9.74 5.44 -10.38
N GLU A 129 -10.38 4.38 -9.85
CA GLU A 129 -11.84 4.22 -9.88
C GLU A 129 -12.54 5.23 -8.95
N LEU A 130 -12.08 5.38 -7.71
CA LEU A 130 -12.67 6.30 -6.74
C LEU A 130 -12.52 7.78 -7.09
N LYS A 131 -11.58 8.14 -7.97
CA LYS A 131 -11.42 9.51 -8.46
C LYS A 131 -12.44 9.85 -9.56
N ASP A 132 -12.97 8.85 -10.25
CA ASP A 132 -13.89 9.07 -11.36
C ASP A 132 -15.30 9.37 -10.83
N SER A 133 -15.75 10.62 -11.00
CA SER A 133 -17.07 11.08 -10.58
C SER A 133 -18.22 10.43 -11.35
N ALA A 134 -17.95 9.69 -12.43
CA ALA A 134 -18.96 8.89 -13.12
C ALA A 134 -19.33 7.62 -12.33
N ASN A 135 -18.50 7.17 -11.39
CA ASN A 135 -18.78 6.02 -10.55
C ASN A 135 -19.74 6.40 -9.41
N ILE A 136 -20.58 5.43 -9.01
CA ILE A 136 -21.54 5.60 -7.90
C ILE A 136 -20.79 5.94 -6.61
N VAL A 137 -19.70 5.22 -6.35
CA VAL A 137 -18.82 5.43 -5.21
C VAL A 137 -17.57 6.14 -5.67
N HIS A 138 -17.40 7.39 -5.25
CA HIS A 138 -16.25 8.23 -5.58
C HIS A 138 -15.93 9.18 -4.43
N PHE A 139 -14.71 9.72 -4.43
CA PHE A 139 -14.31 10.76 -3.50
C PHE A 139 -15.11 12.04 -3.73
N THR A 140 -15.65 12.60 -2.64
CA THR A 140 -16.40 13.85 -2.68
C THR A 140 -15.48 15.04 -2.91
N PHE A 141 -14.27 15.00 -2.32
CA PHE A 141 -13.33 16.12 -2.35
C PHE A 141 -12.04 15.79 -3.12
N ASN A 142 -11.62 16.72 -3.98
CA ASN A 142 -10.33 16.62 -4.68
C ASN A 142 -9.14 16.59 -3.70
N LYS A 143 -9.27 17.25 -2.54
CA LYS A 143 -8.29 17.16 -1.45
C LYS A 143 -8.05 15.71 -1.04
N SER A 144 -9.10 14.90 -0.90
CA SER A 144 -9.00 13.48 -0.54
C SER A 144 -8.24 12.67 -1.60
N ILE A 145 -8.44 12.97 -2.89
CA ILE A 145 -7.70 12.31 -3.97
C ILE A 145 -6.18 12.61 -3.87
N ILE A 146 -5.83 13.87 -3.58
CA ILE A 146 -4.42 14.27 -3.41
C ILE A 146 -3.83 13.60 -2.16
N MET A 147 -4.53 13.65 -1.03
CA MET A 147 -4.10 12.98 0.20
C MET A 147 -3.94 11.47 0.01
N ALA A 148 -4.85 10.81 -0.71
CA ALA A 148 -4.77 9.39 -1.05
C ALA A 148 -3.52 9.08 -1.88
N THR A 149 -3.17 9.96 -2.82
CA THR A 149 -1.95 9.83 -3.64
C THR A 149 -0.69 9.82 -2.76
N TYR A 150 -0.59 10.75 -1.80
CA TYR A 150 0.53 10.76 -0.84
C TYR A 150 0.51 9.56 0.11
N MET A 151 -0.66 9.16 0.59
CA MET A 151 -0.81 8.01 1.47
C MET A 151 -0.40 6.71 0.77
N LEU A 152 -0.75 6.52 -0.50
CA LEU A 152 -0.39 5.35 -1.29
C LEU A 152 1.08 5.34 -1.70
N CYS A 153 1.73 6.51 -1.77
CA CYS A 153 3.15 6.63 -2.07
C CYS A 153 4.04 5.98 -1.00
N GLY A 154 4.40 4.71 -1.21
CA GLY A 154 5.38 3.97 -0.42
C GLY A 154 5.07 2.47 -0.35
N PHE A 155 6.12 1.64 -0.33
CA PHE A 155 6.05 0.17 -0.31
C PHE A 155 5.81 -0.42 1.10
N ALA A 156 5.04 0.28 1.94
CA ALA A 156 4.73 -0.19 3.29
C ALA A 156 3.54 -1.15 3.25
N ASN A 157 3.82 -2.44 3.04
CA ASN A 157 2.83 -3.51 2.99
C ASN A 157 3.42 -4.85 3.47
N PHE A 158 2.59 -5.85 3.75
CA PHE A 158 3.08 -7.13 4.28
C PHE A 158 3.92 -7.92 3.28
N ALA A 159 3.61 -7.85 1.99
CA ALA A 159 4.41 -8.49 0.94
C ALA A 159 5.85 -7.94 0.89
N SER A 160 6.02 -6.65 1.14
CA SER A 160 7.31 -5.96 1.09
C SER A 160 8.26 -6.41 2.20
N ILE A 161 7.77 -6.95 3.32
CA ILE A 161 8.62 -7.59 4.33
C ILE A 161 9.40 -8.74 3.69
N GLY A 162 8.70 -9.61 2.95
CA GLY A 162 9.31 -10.75 2.25
C GLY A 162 10.30 -10.30 1.18
N ILE A 163 9.94 -9.28 0.40
CA ILE A 163 10.83 -8.69 -0.63
C ILE A 163 12.12 -8.15 0.01
N GLN A 164 12.02 -7.42 1.14
CA GLN A 164 13.19 -6.86 1.81
C GLN A 164 14.07 -7.93 2.46
N ILE A 165 13.48 -8.97 3.06
CA ILE A 165 14.24 -10.11 3.58
C ILE A 165 14.97 -10.83 2.45
N GLY A 166 14.34 -11.03 1.30
CA GLY A 166 14.96 -11.66 0.13
C GLY A 166 16.06 -10.80 -0.48
N GLY A 167 15.75 -9.53 -0.76
CA GLY A 167 16.65 -8.57 -1.38
C GLY A 167 17.87 -8.27 -0.51
N ILE A 168 17.65 -7.68 0.67
CA ILE A 168 18.73 -7.31 1.59
C ILE A 168 19.42 -8.56 2.14
N GLY A 169 18.66 -9.64 2.41
CA GLY A 169 19.24 -10.90 2.86
C GLY A 169 20.06 -11.65 1.81
N SER A 170 20.06 -11.23 0.54
CA SER A 170 21.02 -11.69 -0.48
C SER A 170 22.33 -10.90 -0.44
N LEU A 171 22.26 -9.62 -0.05
CA LEU A 171 23.41 -8.72 0.11
C LEU A 171 24.11 -8.91 1.47
N ALA A 172 23.34 -9.23 2.50
CA ALA A 172 23.80 -9.45 3.87
C ALA A 172 23.16 -10.73 4.46
N PRO A 173 23.66 -11.94 4.10
CA PRO A 173 23.06 -13.21 4.51
C PRO A 173 22.89 -13.38 6.03
N GLY A 174 23.81 -12.84 6.83
CA GLY A 174 23.75 -12.87 8.30
C GLY A 174 22.66 -12.00 8.93
N GLN A 175 22.01 -11.11 8.16
CA GLN A 175 21.01 -10.16 8.67
C GLN A 175 19.56 -10.61 8.48
N ARG A 176 19.31 -11.77 7.86
CA ARG A 176 17.93 -12.25 7.59
C ARG A 176 17.05 -12.32 8.82
N LYS A 177 17.60 -12.80 9.96
CA LYS A 177 16.88 -12.87 11.24
C LYS A 177 16.48 -11.46 11.71
N THR A 178 17.45 -10.55 11.75
CA THR A 178 17.25 -9.14 12.10
C THR A 178 16.17 -8.49 11.23
N LEU A 179 16.24 -8.67 9.91
CA LEU A 179 15.24 -8.13 8.96
C LEU A 179 13.83 -8.67 9.23
N SER A 180 13.71 -9.97 9.54
CA SER A 180 12.42 -10.57 9.86
C SER A 180 11.84 -10.03 11.17
N GLU A 181 12.67 -9.83 12.20
CA GLU A 181 12.25 -9.26 13.49
C GLU A 181 11.80 -7.80 13.36
N PHE A 182 12.43 -7.04 12.45
CA PHE A 182 12.05 -5.64 12.18
C PHE A 182 10.89 -5.48 11.21
N GLY A 183 10.51 -6.51 10.44
CA GLY A 183 9.54 -6.39 9.34
C GLY A 183 8.25 -5.64 9.71
N MET A 184 7.60 -6.03 10.80
CA MET A 184 6.37 -5.37 11.25
C MET A 184 6.58 -3.93 11.72
N LYS A 185 7.70 -3.65 12.40
CA LYS A 185 8.08 -2.29 12.82
C LYS A 185 8.39 -1.40 11.61
N ALA A 186 9.01 -1.98 10.58
CA ALA A 186 9.33 -1.29 9.34
C ALA A 186 8.06 -0.93 8.55
N VAL A 187 7.11 -1.87 8.42
CA VAL A 187 5.80 -1.58 7.80
C VAL A 187 5.06 -0.51 8.58
N LEU A 188 4.98 -0.61 9.91
CA LEU A 188 4.34 0.42 10.74
C LEU A 188 4.99 1.79 10.56
N GLY A 189 6.33 1.86 10.61
CA GLY A 189 7.09 3.10 10.42
C GLY A 189 6.89 3.70 9.03
N GLY A 190 6.92 2.87 7.98
CA GLY A 190 6.67 3.29 6.61
C GLY A 190 5.25 3.81 6.40
N SER A 191 4.25 3.11 6.96
CA SER A 191 2.85 3.54 6.89
C SER A 191 2.61 4.86 7.60
N ILE A 192 3.19 5.04 8.80
CA ILE A 192 3.13 6.33 9.51
C ILE A 192 3.80 7.44 8.69
N ALA A 193 4.94 7.17 8.05
CA ALA A 193 5.60 8.17 7.21
C ALA A 193 4.74 8.58 5.99
N SER A 194 4.09 7.64 5.31
CA SER A 194 3.14 7.95 4.24
C SER A 194 1.91 8.71 4.76
N LEU A 195 1.36 8.33 5.91
CA LEU A 195 0.22 9.02 6.52
C LEU A 195 0.56 10.44 6.96
N LEU A 196 1.76 10.67 7.51
CA LEU A 196 2.25 12.01 7.83
C LEU A 196 2.38 12.87 6.57
N SER A 197 2.87 12.29 5.48
CA SER A 197 2.97 12.99 4.19
C SER A 197 1.59 13.39 3.66
N ALA A 198 0.61 12.48 3.75
CA ALA A 198 -0.78 12.76 3.41
C ALA A 198 -1.40 13.84 4.32
N THR A 199 -1.11 13.80 5.62
CA THR A 199 -1.57 14.79 6.60
C THR A 199 -1.03 16.18 6.25
N ILE A 200 0.27 16.29 5.97
CA ILE A 200 0.91 17.56 5.58
C ILE A 200 0.30 18.09 4.28
N ALA A 201 0.10 17.23 3.28
CA ALA A 201 -0.57 17.62 2.05
C ALA A 201 -1.99 18.12 2.31
N GLY A 202 -2.76 17.43 3.16
CA GLY A 202 -4.10 17.83 3.58
C GLY A 202 -4.11 19.19 4.28
N MET A 203 -3.18 19.43 5.21
CA MET A 203 -3.05 20.70 5.93
C MET A 203 -2.74 21.88 5.01
N ILE A 204 -1.90 21.67 3.98
CA ILE A 204 -1.54 22.73 3.03
C ILE A 204 -2.72 23.10 2.12
N LEU A 205 -3.56 22.13 1.79
CA LEU A 205 -4.67 22.31 0.84
C LEU A 205 -5.92 22.93 1.46
N GLY A 206 -6.05 22.96 2.79
CA GLY A 206 -7.23 23.45 3.50
C GLY A 206 -8.20 22.33 3.80
#